data_AF-A0A515MNQ5-F1
#
_entry.id   AF-A0A515MNQ5-F1
#
_cell.length_a   1.000
_cell.length_b   1.000
_cell.length_c   1.000
_cell.angle_alpha   90.00
_cell.angle_beta   90.00
_cell.angle_gamma   90.00
#
_symmetry.space_group_name_H-M   'P 1'
#
loop_
_entity.id
_entity.type
_entity.pdbx_description
1 polymer ?
#
loop_
_entity_poly.entity_id
_entity_poly.type
_entity_poly.pdbx_seq_one_letter_code
_entity_poly.pdbx_strand_id
1 'polypeptide(L)'
;MSASGFVLFLHGDSSFVMWLGLGLAVVGFGLWMSNIVYEATFLGKHTKRVQRGIVIGFGLFMVSETMFFVSFFWAFFHSSLAPAMEIGFLWPPQMEVMKFTGVPLANTALLIGTVIPCNLALKSLRATALWTAIRALSGVILMGVGFVILQAWEYKTAKFTIADSIYGSTFYALTGLHGLHVVGGLVFLSVGLVRAYWGHFSSARHLNVNFAVWYWHFVDVVWVLVYVWVYIWGGYGWTWDVHMFLVWLGVLSPEAEHIRW
;
A
#
# COMPACT_ATOMS: atom_id res chain seq x y z
N MET A 1 20.43 -13.00 -10.85
CA MET A 1 19.90 -13.00 -12.24
C MET A 1 19.03 -11.79 -12.50
N SER A 2 17.97 -11.52 -11.72
CA SER A 2 17.13 -10.33 -11.91
C SER A 2 17.91 -9.01 -11.81
N ALA A 3 18.71 -8.82 -10.75
CA ALA A 3 19.51 -7.60 -10.57
C ALA A 3 20.53 -7.39 -11.70
N SER A 4 21.30 -8.43 -12.05
CA SER A 4 22.23 -8.37 -13.18
C SER A 4 21.51 -8.11 -14.51
N GLY A 5 20.35 -8.72 -14.73
CA GLY A 5 19.51 -8.49 -15.90
C GLY A 5 18.94 -7.07 -15.96
N PHE A 6 18.62 -6.47 -14.82
CA PHE A 6 18.22 -5.07 -14.74
C PHE A 6 19.36 -4.12 -15.12
N VAL A 7 20.58 -4.39 -14.65
CA VAL A 7 21.77 -3.62 -15.06
C VAL A 7 22.01 -3.71 -16.57
N LEU A 8 21.91 -4.92 -17.16
CA LEU A 8 22.03 -5.10 -18.61
C LEU A 8 20.94 -4.33 -19.37
N PHE A 9 19.69 -4.40 -18.91
CA PHE A 9 18.59 -3.63 -19.49
C PHE A 9 18.84 -2.12 -19.47
N LEU A 10 19.38 -1.58 -18.36
CA LEU A 10 19.74 -0.16 -18.27
C LEU A 10 20.88 0.25 -19.22
N HIS A 11 21.74 -0.69 -19.60
CA HIS A 11 22.79 -0.48 -20.60
C HIS A 11 22.33 -0.71 -22.06
N GLY A 12 21.03 -0.97 -22.28
CA GLY A 12 20.44 -1.13 -23.61
C GLY A 12 20.38 -2.57 -24.13
N ASP A 13 20.77 -3.56 -23.32
CA ASP A 13 20.65 -4.98 -23.68
C ASP A 13 19.21 -5.50 -23.52
N SER A 14 18.99 -6.73 -24.00
CA SER A 14 17.69 -7.41 -23.90
C SER A 14 17.22 -7.56 -22.44
N SER A 15 15.97 -7.16 -22.19
CA SER A 15 15.30 -7.32 -20.89
C SER A 15 14.94 -8.78 -20.55
N PHE A 16 15.25 -9.74 -21.43
CA PHE A 16 14.94 -11.16 -21.24
C PHE A 16 15.51 -11.73 -19.93
N VAL A 17 16.78 -11.43 -19.61
CA VAL A 17 17.44 -11.95 -18.39
C VAL A 17 16.78 -11.39 -17.12
N MET A 18 16.33 -10.13 -17.16
CA MET A 18 15.59 -9.50 -16.06
C MET A 18 14.26 -10.22 -15.83
N TRP A 19 13.44 -10.38 -16.86
CA TRP A 19 12.13 -11.03 -16.77
C TRP A 19 12.23 -12.51 -16.39
N LEU A 20 13.20 -13.24 -16.94
CA LEU A 20 13.47 -14.61 -16.56
C LEU A 20 13.85 -14.72 -15.08
N GLY A 21 14.75 -13.84 -14.61
CA GLY A 21 15.17 -13.80 -13.21
C GLY A 21 14.01 -13.51 -12.25
N LEU A 22 13.13 -12.57 -12.61
CA LEU A 22 11.92 -12.26 -11.84
C LEU A 22 10.94 -13.44 -11.84
N GLY A 23 10.70 -14.07 -12.99
CA GLY A 23 9.81 -15.23 -13.09
C GLY A 23 10.27 -16.40 -12.22
N LEU A 24 11.57 -16.73 -12.25
CA LEU A 24 12.13 -17.77 -11.40
C LEU A 24 12.02 -17.43 -9.90
N ALA A 25 12.19 -16.15 -9.52
CA ALA A 25 12.00 -15.72 -8.13
C ALA A 25 10.55 -15.91 -7.67
N VAL A 26 9.56 -15.56 -8.51
CA VAL A 26 8.13 -15.76 -8.20
C VAL A 26 7.80 -17.24 -8.07
N VAL A 27 8.30 -18.09 -8.96
CA VAL A 27 8.11 -19.55 -8.88
C VAL A 27 8.74 -20.10 -7.60
N GLY A 28 9.99 -19.72 -7.31
CA GLY A 28 10.70 -20.16 -6.11
C GLY A 28 9.96 -19.76 -4.82
N PHE A 29 9.47 -18.52 -4.74
CA PHE A 29 8.67 -18.04 -3.63
C PHE A 29 7.35 -18.81 -3.51
N GLY A 30 6.65 -19.06 -4.62
CA GLY A 30 5.40 -19.83 -4.63
C GLY A 30 5.58 -21.28 -4.13
N LEU A 31 6.64 -21.96 -4.57
CA LEU A 31 6.99 -23.30 -4.11
C LEU A 31 7.34 -23.31 -2.62
N TRP A 32 8.12 -22.33 -2.16
CA TRP A 32 8.47 -22.20 -0.75
C TRP A 32 7.23 -21.99 0.12
N MET A 33 6.31 -21.11 -0.28
CA MET A 33 5.04 -20.89 0.42
C MET A 33 4.16 -22.14 0.45
N SER A 34 4.12 -22.91 -0.64
CA SER A 34 3.42 -24.20 -0.69
C SER A 34 3.98 -25.19 0.34
N ASN A 35 5.31 -25.29 0.43
CA ASN A 35 5.98 -26.15 1.40
C ASN A 35 5.67 -25.75 2.85
N ILE A 36 5.65 -24.44 3.17
CA ILE A 36 5.26 -23.95 4.49
C ILE A 36 3.82 -24.37 4.82
N VAL A 37 2.89 -24.23 3.85
CA VAL A 37 1.50 -24.67 4.06
C VAL A 37 1.43 -26.18 4.28
N TYR A 38 2.23 -26.95 3.56
CA TYR A 38 2.28 -28.40 3.67
C TYR A 38 2.78 -28.86 5.05
N GLU A 39 3.90 -28.30 5.50
CA GLU A 39 4.49 -28.56 6.82
C GLU A 39 3.56 -28.16 7.97
N ALA A 40 2.86 -27.03 7.83
CA ALA A 40 1.93 -26.54 8.84
C ALA A 40 0.63 -27.36 8.92
N THR A 41 0.06 -27.71 7.77
CA THR A 41 -1.32 -28.22 7.68
C THR A 41 -1.36 -29.74 7.69
N PHE A 42 -0.49 -30.40 6.92
CA PHE A 42 -0.53 -31.85 6.73
C PHE A 42 0.47 -32.60 7.61
N LEU A 43 1.65 -32.02 7.86
CA LEU A 43 2.67 -32.65 8.73
C LEU A 43 2.55 -32.22 10.21
N GLY A 44 1.79 -31.17 10.52
CA GLY A 44 1.58 -30.72 11.90
C GLY A 44 2.84 -30.17 12.60
N LYS A 45 3.88 -29.77 11.85
CA LYS A 45 5.18 -29.35 12.40
C LYS A 45 5.15 -28.00 13.14
N HIS A 46 4.09 -27.21 12.96
CA HIS A 46 3.94 -25.89 13.57
C HIS A 46 3.47 -26.00 15.04
N THR A 47 4.35 -26.48 15.92
CA THR A 47 4.11 -26.51 17.37
C THR A 47 3.96 -25.10 17.95
N LYS A 48 3.44 -24.96 19.18
CA LYS A 48 3.27 -23.64 19.84
C LYS A 48 4.58 -22.83 19.90
N ARG A 49 5.73 -23.49 20.13
CA ARG A 49 7.04 -22.84 20.15
C ARG A 49 7.43 -22.30 18.78
N VAL A 50 7.21 -23.09 17.73
CA VAL A 50 7.46 -22.69 16.33
C VAL A 50 6.54 -21.53 15.94
N GLN A 51 5.24 -21.63 16.23
CA GLN A 51 4.28 -20.55 15.95
C GLN A 51 4.68 -19.25 16.64
N ARG A 52 5.11 -19.29 17.90
CA ARG A 52 5.62 -18.10 18.62
C ARG A 52 6.84 -17.50 17.91
N GLY A 53 7.78 -18.32 17.46
CA GLY A 53 8.92 -17.86 16.68
C GLY A 53 8.52 -17.17 15.38
N ILE A 54 7.56 -17.74 14.64
CA ILE A 54 7.03 -17.14 13.41
C ILE A 54 6.33 -15.80 13.71
N VAL A 55 5.57 -15.70 14.79
CA VAL A 55 4.91 -14.43 15.20
C VAL A 55 5.94 -13.35 15.51
N ILE A 56 7.02 -13.68 16.23
CA ILE A 56 8.10 -12.73 16.54
C ILE A 56 8.80 -12.31 15.24
N GLY A 57 9.14 -13.26 14.37
CA GLY A 57 9.78 -12.97 13.08
C GLY A 57 8.92 -12.07 12.20
N PHE A 58 7.61 -12.33 12.13
CA PHE A 58 6.69 -11.49 11.39
C PHE A 58 6.59 -10.09 12.01
N GLY A 59 6.55 -9.97 13.34
CA GLY A 59 6.58 -8.67 14.01
C GLY A 59 7.84 -7.86 13.69
N LEU A 60 9.02 -8.50 13.68
CA LEU A 60 10.28 -7.85 13.31
C LEU A 60 10.29 -7.41 11.83
N PHE A 61 9.73 -8.22 10.94
CA PHE A 61 9.52 -7.86 9.55
C PHE A 61 8.64 -6.60 9.40
N MET A 62 7.53 -6.51 10.14
CA MET A 62 6.67 -5.31 10.13
C MET A 62 7.42 -4.06 10.60
N VAL A 63 8.28 -4.19 11.61
CA VAL A 63 9.12 -3.10 12.10
C VAL A 63 10.13 -2.66 11.05
N SER A 64 10.77 -3.60 10.32
CA SER A 64 11.69 -3.24 9.24
C SER A 64 10.98 -2.51 8.11
N GLU A 65 9.80 -2.96 7.69
CA GLU A 65 9.01 -2.26 6.65
C GLU A 65 8.57 -0.86 7.13
N THR A 66 8.22 -0.71 8.41
CA THR A 66 7.90 0.60 8.98
C THR A 66 9.09 1.56 8.89
N MET A 67 10.29 1.11 9.29
CA MET A 67 11.51 1.92 9.18
C MET A 67 11.85 2.23 7.72
N PHE A 68 11.55 1.30 6.81
CA PHE A 68 11.73 1.52 5.39
C PHE A 68 10.84 2.67 4.89
N PHE A 69 9.54 2.70 5.21
CA PHE A 69 8.67 3.84 4.87
C PHE A 69 9.09 5.14 5.54
N VAL A 70 9.57 5.10 6.79
CA VAL A 70 10.10 6.29 7.49
C VAL A 70 11.21 6.95 6.68
N SER A 71 12.09 6.19 6.01
CA SER A 71 13.14 6.77 5.17
C SER A 71 12.62 7.55 3.97
N PHE A 72 11.54 7.09 3.33
CA PHE A 72 10.92 7.79 2.20
C PHE A 72 10.13 9.03 2.65
N PHE A 73 9.41 8.92 3.77
CA PHE A 73 8.75 10.09 4.37
C PHE A 73 9.78 11.13 4.79
N TRP A 74 10.92 10.71 5.34
CA TRP A 74 12.03 11.62 5.65
C TRP A 74 12.51 12.35 4.40
N ALA A 75 12.72 11.65 3.28
CA ALA A 75 13.15 12.26 2.03
C ALA A 75 12.13 13.30 1.51
N PHE A 76 10.84 12.98 1.60
CA PHE A 76 9.75 13.89 1.27
C PHE A 76 9.72 15.12 2.18
N PHE A 77 9.77 14.95 3.50
CA PHE A 77 9.75 16.06 4.46
C PHE A 77 10.97 16.95 4.35
N HIS A 78 12.16 16.37 4.17
CA HIS A 78 13.38 17.12 3.96
C HIS A 78 13.27 18.04 2.74
N SER A 79 12.71 17.53 1.64
CA SER A 79 12.57 18.28 0.38
C SER A 79 11.46 19.32 0.41
N SER A 80 10.38 19.06 1.16
CA SER A 80 9.19 19.90 1.22
C SER A 80 9.23 20.99 2.29
N LEU A 81 9.91 20.76 3.42
CA LEU A 81 10.01 21.74 4.51
C LEU A 81 11.08 22.80 4.25
N ALA A 82 12.10 22.49 3.46
CA ALA A 82 13.13 23.44 3.04
C ALA A 82 13.36 23.32 1.51
N PRO A 83 12.40 23.80 0.69
CA PRO A 83 12.50 23.69 -0.77
C PRO A 83 13.77 24.40 -1.28
N ALA A 84 14.53 23.71 -2.13
CA ALA A 84 15.77 24.22 -2.67
C ALA A 84 15.53 25.38 -3.67
N MET A 85 16.58 26.16 -3.95
CA MET A 85 16.50 27.30 -4.88
C MET A 85 16.12 26.85 -6.29
N GLU A 86 16.58 25.65 -6.69
CA GLU A 86 16.38 25.03 -8.00
C GLU A 86 14.89 24.75 -8.30
N ILE A 87 14.06 24.61 -7.25
CA ILE A 87 12.60 24.45 -7.38
C ILE A 87 11.83 25.73 -7.03
N GLY A 88 12.53 26.85 -6.88
CA GLY A 88 11.94 28.18 -6.67
C GLY A 88 11.51 28.48 -5.24
N PHE A 89 12.07 27.80 -4.23
CA PHE A 89 11.71 27.94 -2.81
C PHE A 89 10.22 27.69 -2.50
N LEU A 90 9.51 26.97 -3.37
CA LEU A 90 8.10 26.66 -3.23
C LEU A 90 7.86 25.16 -3.18
N TRP A 91 6.86 24.75 -2.40
CA TRP A 91 6.36 23.37 -2.37
C TRP A 91 4.83 23.34 -2.50
N PRO A 92 4.28 22.58 -3.46
CA PRO A 92 4.99 21.90 -4.55
C PRO A 92 5.70 22.90 -5.48
N PRO A 93 6.68 22.47 -6.30
CA PRO A 93 7.26 23.32 -7.34
C PRO A 93 6.18 23.82 -8.31
N GLN A 94 6.49 24.76 -9.20
CA GLN A 94 5.53 25.28 -10.20
C GLN A 94 5.12 24.21 -11.23
N MET A 95 4.22 23.31 -10.81
CA MET A 95 3.70 22.18 -11.58
C MET A 95 2.28 21.85 -11.16
N GLU A 96 1.54 21.17 -12.04
CA GLU A 96 0.19 20.70 -11.72
C GLU A 96 0.26 19.34 -11.00
N VAL A 97 -0.02 19.37 -9.70
CA VAL A 97 -0.05 18.18 -8.84
C VAL A 97 -1.45 17.55 -8.77
N MET A 98 -1.52 16.30 -8.33
CA MET A 98 -2.78 15.59 -8.17
C MET A 98 -3.63 16.20 -7.06
N LYS A 99 -4.93 16.38 -7.34
CA LYS A 99 -5.90 16.81 -6.32
C LYS A 99 -6.10 15.71 -5.30
N PHE A 100 -6.14 16.07 -4.01
CA PHE A 100 -6.48 15.13 -2.94
C PHE A 100 -7.93 14.62 -3.03
N THR A 101 -8.78 15.33 -3.77
CA THR A 101 -10.16 14.93 -4.11
C THR A 101 -10.17 14.04 -5.36
N GLY A 102 -11.27 13.29 -5.57
CA GLY A 102 -11.36 12.37 -6.70
C GLY A 102 -10.66 11.03 -6.41
N VAL A 103 -9.65 10.67 -7.20
CA VAL A 103 -9.01 9.34 -7.13
C VAL A 103 -8.35 9.05 -5.79
N PRO A 104 -7.52 9.96 -5.22
CA PRO A 104 -6.88 9.69 -3.92
C PRO A 104 -7.91 9.47 -2.81
N LEU A 105 -9.00 10.25 -2.81
CA LEU A 105 -10.09 10.11 -1.85
C LEU A 105 -10.84 8.79 -2.05
N ALA A 106 -11.12 8.39 -3.30
CA ALA A 106 -11.75 7.11 -3.62
C ALA A 106 -10.87 5.92 -3.17
N ASN A 107 -9.56 5.99 -3.41
CA ASN A 107 -8.59 5.01 -2.93
C ASN A 107 -8.56 4.92 -1.41
N THR A 108 -8.62 6.06 -0.73
CA THR A 108 -8.71 6.14 0.73
C THR A 108 -10.00 5.49 1.25
N ALA A 109 -11.13 5.75 0.60
CA ALA A 109 -12.41 5.13 0.97
C ALA A 109 -12.39 3.61 0.75
N LEU A 110 -11.76 3.12 -0.34
CA LEU A 110 -11.60 1.69 -0.59
C LEU A 110 -10.76 1.01 0.50
N LEU A 111 -9.57 1.53 0.82
CA LEU A 111 -8.70 0.91 1.83
C LEU A 111 -9.30 0.98 3.23
N ILE A 112 -9.77 2.13 3.69
CA ILE A 112 -10.43 2.24 5.00
C ILE A 112 -11.68 1.35 5.05
N GLY A 113 -12.43 1.26 3.95
CA GLY A 113 -13.59 0.38 3.83
C GLY A 113 -13.26 -1.10 4.01
N THR A 114 -12.01 -1.52 3.80
CA THR A 114 -11.58 -2.91 4.02
C THR A 114 -11.42 -3.31 5.50
N VAL A 115 -11.39 -2.34 6.43
CA VAL A 115 -11.19 -2.61 7.86
C VAL A 115 -12.27 -3.52 8.43
N ILE A 116 -13.53 -3.28 8.07
CA ILE A 116 -14.67 -4.08 8.54
C ILE A 116 -14.59 -5.52 8.01
N PRO A 117 -14.50 -5.78 6.69
CA PRO A 117 -14.42 -7.13 6.18
C PRO A 117 -13.13 -7.87 6.61
N CYS A 118 -11.99 -7.20 6.80
CA CYS A 118 -10.79 -7.84 7.39
C CYS A 118 -11.06 -8.39 8.78
N ASN A 119 -11.63 -7.57 9.67
CA ASN A 119 -11.93 -7.98 11.04
C ASN A 119 -13.05 -9.04 11.09
N LEU A 120 -14.04 -8.92 10.19
CA LEU A 120 -15.10 -9.92 10.04
C LEU A 120 -14.52 -11.27 9.63
N ALA A 121 -13.62 -11.31 8.64
CA ALA A 121 -12.98 -12.56 8.20
C ALA A 121 -12.31 -13.29 9.38
N LEU A 122 -11.55 -12.56 10.19
CA LEU A 122 -10.84 -13.14 11.32
C LEU A 122 -11.79 -13.63 12.42
N LYS A 123 -12.81 -12.83 12.75
CA LYS A 123 -13.85 -13.22 13.72
C LYS A 123 -14.60 -14.46 13.24
N SER A 124 -14.94 -14.53 11.96
CA SER A 124 -15.65 -15.67 11.35
C SER A 124 -14.82 -16.95 11.37
N LEU A 125 -13.51 -16.89 11.13
CA LEU A 125 -12.63 -18.07 11.24
C LEU A 125 -12.58 -18.61 12.68
N ARG A 126 -12.50 -17.73 13.69
CA ARG A 126 -12.52 -18.12 15.11
C ARG A 126 -13.85 -18.73 15.51
N ALA A 127 -14.95 -18.23 14.95
CA ALA A 127 -16.30 -18.76 15.12
C ALA A 127 -16.62 -19.97 14.21
N THR A 128 -15.64 -20.49 13.47
CA THR A 128 -15.82 -21.60 12.50
C THR A 128 -16.84 -21.35 11.38
N ALA A 129 -17.23 -20.09 11.16
CA ALA A 129 -18.11 -19.65 10.10
C ALA A 129 -17.33 -19.45 8.78
N LEU A 130 -16.88 -20.56 8.17
CA LEU A 130 -15.99 -20.54 7.00
C LEU A 130 -16.57 -19.76 5.82
N TRP A 131 -17.86 -19.90 5.51
CA TRP A 131 -18.49 -19.19 4.40
C TRP A 131 -18.49 -17.66 4.59
N THR A 132 -18.73 -17.20 5.81
CA THR A 132 -18.65 -15.77 6.13
C THR A 132 -17.21 -15.27 6.03
N ALA A 133 -16.23 -16.07 6.47
CA ALA A 133 -14.82 -15.74 6.32
C ALA A 133 -14.39 -15.64 4.85
N ILE A 134 -14.80 -16.59 4.01
CA ILE A 134 -14.52 -16.60 2.56
C ILE A 134 -15.13 -15.34 1.90
N ARG A 135 -16.41 -15.03 2.16
CA ARG A 135 -17.06 -13.84 1.61
C ARG A 135 -16.38 -12.54 2.05
N ALA A 136 -16.01 -12.45 3.32
CA ALA A 136 -15.33 -11.29 3.87
C ALA A 136 -13.94 -11.11 3.23
N LEU A 137 -13.13 -12.17 3.14
CA LEU A 137 -11.82 -12.15 2.47
C LEU A 137 -11.95 -11.77 0.99
N SER A 138 -12.92 -12.32 0.26
CA SER A 138 -13.18 -11.93 -1.13
C SER A 138 -13.53 -10.46 -1.25
N GLY A 139 -14.33 -9.91 -0.32
CA GLY A 139 -14.65 -8.48 -0.29
C GLY A 139 -13.42 -7.59 -0.13
N VAL A 140 -12.53 -7.93 0.82
CA VAL A 140 -11.25 -7.21 1.01
C VAL A 140 -10.42 -7.23 -0.27
N ILE A 141 -10.26 -8.41 -0.89
CA ILE A 141 -9.45 -8.57 -2.10
C ILE A 141 -10.03 -7.75 -3.25
N LEU A 142 -11.35 -7.74 -3.45
CA LEU A 142 -11.99 -6.95 -4.50
C LEU A 142 -11.75 -5.44 -4.31
N MET A 143 -11.88 -4.95 -3.07
CA MET A 143 -11.62 -3.54 -2.76
C MET A 143 -10.15 -3.16 -2.96
N GLY A 144 -9.23 -4.04 -2.55
CA GLY A 144 -7.79 -3.83 -2.76
C GLY A 144 -7.37 -3.90 -4.24
N VAL A 145 -7.98 -4.78 -5.05
CA VAL A 145 -7.79 -4.78 -6.51
C VAL A 145 -8.34 -3.47 -7.11
N GLY A 146 -9.50 -3.00 -6.63
CA GLY A 146 -10.05 -1.69 -7.01
C GLY A 146 -9.08 -0.55 -6.75
N PHE A 147 -8.43 -0.54 -5.57
CA PHE A 147 -7.37 0.42 -5.24
C PHE A 147 -6.22 0.36 -6.25
N VAL A 148 -5.70 -0.82 -6.58
CA VAL A 148 -4.58 -0.96 -7.52
C VAL A 148 -4.94 -0.45 -8.92
N ILE A 149 -6.16 -0.74 -9.39
CA ILE A 149 -6.66 -0.25 -10.69
C ILE A 149 -6.75 1.28 -10.69
N LEU A 150 -7.33 1.87 -9.65
CA LEU A 150 -7.43 3.32 -9.53
C LEU A 150 -6.07 3.99 -9.38
N GLN A 151 -5.12 3.38 -8.66
CA GLN A 151 -3.74 3.88 -8.54
C GLN A 151 -3.02 3.83 -9.90
N ALA A 152 -3.21 2.78 -10.69
CA ALA A 152 -2.66 2.71 -12.05
C ALA A 152 -3.30 3.78 -12.97
N TRP A 153 -4.59 4.04 -12.81
CA TRP A 153 -5.28 5.10 -13.55
C TRP A 153 -4.77 6.49 -13.15
N GLU A 154 -4.52 6.71 -11.86
CA GLU A 154 -3.87 7.93 -11.36
C GLU A 154 -2.52 8.16 -12.05
N TYR A 155 -1.66 7.15 -12.08
CA TYR A 155 -0.34 7.26 -12.70
C TYR A 155 -0.41 7.55 -14.21
N LYS A 156 -1.43 7.04 -14.89
CA LYS A 156 -1.64 7.29 -16.32
C LYS A 156 -2.14 8.71 -16.61
N THR A 157 -2.84 9.32 -15.65
CA THR A 157 -3.51 10.63 -15.83
C THR A 157 -2.73 11.79 -15.19
N ALA A 158 -1.74 11.48 -14.35
CA ALA A 158 -0.82 12.46 -13.77
C ALA A 158 -0.10 13.26 -14.87
N LYS A 159 0.06 14.56 -14.62
CA LYS A 159 0.71 15.52 -15.54
C LYS A 159 2.21 15.70 -15.26
N PHE A 160 2.76 14.87 -14.37
CA PHE A 160 4.17 14.81 -14.02
C PHE A 160 4.58 13.34 -13.94
N THR A 161 5.88 13.09 -14.04
CA THR A 161 6.51 11.78 -14.03
C THR A 161 7.51 11.67 -12.88
N ILE A 162 8.10 10.49 -12.68
CA ILE A 162 9.14 10.28 -11.68
C ILE A 162 10.40 11.16 -11.91
N ALA A 163 10.63 11.58 -13.16
CA ALA A 163 11.76 12.41 -13.54
C ALA A 163 11.51 13.92 -13.31
N ASP A 164 10.28 14.32 -13.00
CA ASP A 164 9.90 15.72 -12.86
C ASP A 164 10.14 16.24 -11.44
N SER A 165 11.35 16.78 -11.24
CA SER A 165 11.85 17.32 -9.96
C SER A 165 11.89 16.32 -8.81
N ILE A 166 12.32 16.80 -7.64
CA ILE A 166 12.28 16.03 -6.40
C ILE A 166 10.84 15.71 -5.95
N TYR A 167 9.84 16.51 -6.35
CA TYR A 167 8.43 16.23 -6.08
C TYR A 167 7.99 14.94 -6.75
N GLY A 168 8.18 14.81 -8.08
CA GLY A 168 7.83 13.60 -8.82
C GLY A 168 8.56 12.37 -8.31
N SER A 169 9.88 12.50 -8.05
CA SER A 169 10.69 11.41 -7.48
C SER A 169 10.15 10.92 -6.12
N THR A 170 9.90 11.83 -5.17
CA THR A 170 9.43 11.45 -3.82
C THR A 170 7.98 10.95 -3.84
N PHE A 171 7.12 11.55 -4.65
CA PHE A 171 5.74 11.11 -4.87
C PHE A 171 5.69 9.66 -5.36
N TYR A 172 6.27 9.39 -6.54
CA TYR A 172 6.22 8.05 -7.15
C TYR A 172 6.98 7.00 -6.34
N ALA A 173 8.04 7.38 -5.62
CA ALA A 173 8.74 6.47 -4.71
C ALA A 173 7.83 6.05 -3.54
N LEU A 174 7.18 7.01 -2.85
CA LEU A 174 6.29 6.72 -1.73
C LEU A 174 5.05 5.93 -2.16
N THR A 175 4.30 6.45 -3.14
CA THR A 175 3.05 5.84 -3.60
C THR A 175 3.31 4.53 -4.34
N GLY A 176 4.42 4.42 -5.08
CA GLY A 176 4.82 3.21 -5.80
C GLY A 176 5.26 2.11 -4.85
N LEU A 177 6.06 2.45 -3.84
CA LEU A 177 6.44 1.50 -2.79
C LEU A 177 5.21 1.00 -2.03
N HIS A 178 4.32 1.91 -1.64
CA HIS A 178 3.04 1.55 -1.04
C HIS A 178 2.23 0.63 -1.95
N GLY A 179 2.10 0.95 -3.25
CA GLY A 179 1.39 0.12 -4.23
C GLY A 179 1.96 -1.30 -4.33
N LEU A 180 3.29 -1.45 -4.29
CA LEU A 180 3.94 -2.76 -4.23
C LEU A 180 3.54 -3.53 -2.96
N HIS A 181 3.47 -2.85 -1.82
CA HIS A 181 3.03 -3.45 -0.56
C HIS A 181 1.56 -3.88 -0.60
N VAL A 182 0.67 -3.09 -1.21
CA VAL A 182 -0.74 -3.47 -1.43
C VAL A 182 -0.82 -4.76 -2.24
N VAL A 183 -0.05 -4.88 -3.32
CA VAL A 183 0.01 -6.12 -4.13
C VAL A 183 0.52 -7.29 -3.31
N GLY A 184 1.57 -7.11 -2.50
CA GLY A 184 2.04 -8.14 -1.56
C GLY A 184 0.97 -8.58 -0.55
N GLY A 185 0.21 -7.62 -0.01
CA GLY A 185 -0.92 -7.87 0.89
C GLY A 185 -2.04 -8.65 0.19
N LEU A 186 -2.34 -8.33 -1.07
CA LEU A 186 -3.33 -9.04 -1.88
C LEU A 186 -2.91 -10.49 -2.10
N VAL A 187 -1.62 -10.76 -2.33
CA VAL A 187 -1.10 -12.13 -2.42
C VAL A 187 -1.31 -12.88 -1.10
N PHE A 188 -0.98 -12.29 0.05
CA PHE A 188 -1.19 -12.91 1.36
C PHE A 188 -2.66 -13.21 1.64
N LEU A 189 -3.55 -12.26 1.35
CA LEU A 189 -5.00 -12.45 1.50
C LEU A 189 -5.54 -13.52 0.55
N SER A 190 -5.06 -13.55 -0.70
CA SER A 190 -5.47 -14.54 -1.71
C SER A 190 -5.06 -15.96 -1.31
N VAL A 191 -3.84 -16.13 -0.79
CA VAL A 191 -3.40 -17.41 -0.20
C VAL A 191 -4.30 -17.79 0.98
N GLY A 192 -4.67 -16.83 1.83
CA GLY A 192 -5.64 -17.02 2.91
C GLY A 192 -6.99 -17.48 2.39
N LEU A 193 -7.54 -16.83 1.36
CA LEU A 193 -8.83 -17.17 0.74
C LEU A 193 -8.84 -18.60 0.19
N VAL A 194 -7.83 -18.96 -0.61
CA VAL A 194 -7.70 -20.30 -1.20
C VAL A 194 -7.62 -21.37 -0.11
N ARG A 195 -6.85 -21.13 0.96
CA ARG A 195 -6.75 -22.04 2.11
C ARG A 195 -8.04 -22.14 2.91
N ALA A 196 -8.79 -21.05 3.03
CA ALA A 196 -10.11 -21.06 3.67
C ALA A 196 -11.11 -21.88 2.86
N TYR A 197 -11.10 -21.73 1.54
CA TYR A 197 -11.93 -22.51 0.61
C TYR A 197 -11.64 -24.01 0.69
N TRP A 198 -10.38 -24.41 0.81
CA TRP A 198 -9.98 -25.82 1.02
C TRP A 198 -10.11 -26.31 2.48
N GLY A 199 -10.65 -25.50 3.39
CA GLY A 199 -10.90 -25.92 4.77
C GLY A 199 -9.64 -26.15 5.60
N HIS A 200 -8.51 -25.51 5.28
CA HIS A 200 -7.24 -25.71 6.00
C HIS A 200 -7.21 -25.11 7.42
N PHE A 201 -8.17 -24.22 7.73
CA PHE A 201 -8.22 -23.48 8.99
C PHE A 201 -9.13 -24.12 10.03
N SER A 202 -8.81 -23.86 11.30
CA SER A 202 -9.66 -24.17 12.45
C SER A 202 -9.74 -22.96 13.39
N SER A 203 -10.63 -23.03 14.38
CA SER A 203 -10.79 -21.98 15.40
C SER A 203 -9.48 -21.65 16.13
N ALA A 204 -8.55 -22.60 16.23
CA ALA A 204 -7.23 -22.41 16.83
C ALA A 204 -6.10 -22.22 15.80
N ARG A 205 -6.27 -22.69 14.55
CA ARG A 205 -5.22 -22.68 13.51
C ARG A 205 -5.63 -21.81 12.33
N HIS A 206 -5.30 -20.52 12.42
CA HIS A 206 -5.59 -19.51 11.38
C HIS A 206 -4.49 -18.43 11.31
N LEU A 207 -3.25 -18.81 11.64
CA LEU A 207 -2.12 -17.87 11.77
C LEU A 207 -1.79 -17.10 10.48
N ASN A 208 -1.95 -17.73 9.32
CA ASN A 208 -1.74 -17.06 8.03
C ASN A 208 -2.72 -15.91 7.81
N VAL A 209 -3.99 -16.06 8.17
CA VAL A 209 -4.98 -14.97 8.06
C VAL A 209 -4.71 -13.87 9.09
N ASN A 210 -4.23 -14.22 10.31
CA ASN A 210 -3.77 -13.20 11.27
C ASN A 210 -2.67 -12.33 10.64
N PHE A 211 -1.64 -12.93 10.04
CA PHE A 211 -0.55 -12.17 9.43
C PHE A 211 -0.99 -11.38 8.20
N ALA A 212 -1.86 -11.94 7.36
CA ALA A 212 -2.40 -11.22 6.21
C ALA A 212 -3.20 -9.98 6.66
N VAL A 213 -4.02 -10.10 7.70
CA VAL A 213 -4.79 -8.97 8.26
C VAL A 213 -3.88 -7.95 8.95
N TRP A 214 -2.86 -8.38 9.70
CA TRP A 214 -1.88 -7.46 10.30
C TRP A 214 -1.13 -6.66 9.23
N TYR A 215 -0.69 -7.34 8.17
CA TYR A 215 -0.04 -6.70 7.04
C TYR A 215 -0.97 -5.74 6.30
N TRP A 216 -2.22 -6.14 6.08
CA TRP A 216 -3.21 -5.31 5.42
C TRP A 216 -3.48 -4.02 6.20
N HIS A 217 -3.67 -4.11 7.51
CA HIS A 217 -3.84 -2.92 8.35
C HIS A 217 -2.61 -2.01 8.40
N PHE A 218 -1.40 -2.57 8.32
CA PHE A 218 -0.19 -1.77 8.15
C PHE A 218 -0.21 -0.98 6.84
N VAL A 219 -0.58 -1.63 5.74
CA VAL A 219 -0.73 -0.96 4.44
C VAL A 219 -1.81 0.12 4.52
N ASP A 220 -2.95 -0.14 5.17
CA ASP A 220 -4.00 0.87 5.40
C ASP A 220 -3.45 2.11 6.15
N VAL A 221 -2.68 1.89 7.22
CA VAL A 221 -2.09 2.98 8.02
C VAL A 221 -1.09 3.79 7.19
N VAL A 222 -0.20 3.12 6.46
CA VAL A 222 0.77 3.81 5.60
C VAL A 222 0.05 4.61 4.52
N TRP A 223 -1.01 4.09 3.91
CA TRP A 223 -1.81 4.84 2.94
C TRP A 223 -2.38 6.13 3.54
N VAL A 224 -2.97 6.05 4.74
CA VAL A 224 -3.53 7.24 5.41
C VAL A 224 -2.43 8.29 5.63
N LEU A 225 -1.22 7.88 6.02
CA LEU A 225 -0.09 8.80 6.15
C LEU A 225 0.32 9.41 4.81
N VAL A 226 0.39 8.61 3.74
CA VAL A 226 0.65 9.10 2.37
C VAL A 226 -0.43 10.09 1.94
N TYR A 227 -1.70 9.77 2.15
CA TYR A 227 -2.83 10.62 1.80
C TYR A 227 -2.77 11.98 2.51
N VAL A 228 -2.60 11.96 3.84
CA VAL A 228 -2.54 13.18 4.64
C VAL A 228 -1.31 14.02 4.32
N TRP A 229 -0.12 13.42 4.27
CA TRP A 229 1.12 14.19 4.14
C TRP A 229 1.47 14.53 2.71
N VAL A 230 1.26 13.63 1.75
CA VAL A 230 1.63 13.88 0.35
C VAL A 230 0.51 14.58 -0.40
N TYR A 231 -0.72 14.06 -0.37
CA TYR A 231 -1.82 14.61 -1.18
C TYR A 231 -2.45 15.87 -0.56
N ILE A 232 -2.68 15.89 0.75
CA ILE A 232 -3.28 17.06 1.41
C ILE A 232 -2.22 18.10 1.76
N TRP A 233 -1.31 17.79 2.68
CA TRP A 233 -0.33 18.76 3.17
C TRP A 233 0.71 19.13 2.10
N GLY A 234 1.29 18.16 1.42
CA GLY A 234 2.30 18.39 0.38
C GLY A 234 1.77 19.01 -0.89
N GLY A 235 0.54 18.67 -1.27
CA GLY A 235 -0.11 19.20 -2.47
C GLY A 235 -0.69 20.59 -2.29
N TYR A 236 -1.15 20.93 -1.07
CA TYR A 236 -1.94 22.14 -0.85
C TYR A 236 -1.70 22.86 0.49
N GLY A 237 -1.01 22.25 1.45
CA GLY A 237 -0.94 22.68 2.85
C GLY A 237 -0.32 24.06 3.10
N TRP A 238 0.25 24.71 2.08
CA TRP A 238 0.76 26.09 2.15
C TRP A 238 -0.21 27.15 1.59
N THR A 239 -1.27 26.74 0.88
CA THR A 239 -2.22 27.66 0.22
C THR A 239 -3.62 27.65 0.83
N TRP A 240 -3.94 26.70 1.72
CA TRP A 240 -5.22 26.71 2.46
C TRP A 240 -5.14 27.69 3.61
N ASP A 241 -5.71 28.87 3.42
CA ASP A 241 -6.11 29.70 4.54
C ASP A 241 -7.42 29.18 5.16
N VAL A 242 -7.78 29.74 6.32
CA VAL A 242 -9.03 29.40 7.02
C VAL A 242 -10.26 29.68 6.14
N HIS A 243 -10.17 30.64 5.22
CA HIS A 243 -11.27 31.00 4.33
C HIS A 243 -11.55 29.88 3.32
N MET A 244 -10.54 29.33 2.65
CA MET A 244 -10.70 28.19 1.75
C MET A 244 -11.25 26.96 2.49
N PHE A 245 -10.77 26.70 3.72
CA PHE A 245 -11.29 25.59 4.54
C PHE A 245 -12.79 25.77 4.87
N LEU A 246 -13.21 26.99 5.20
CA LEU A 246 -14.61 27.32 5.47
C LEU A 246 -15.48 27.29 4.20
N VAL A 247 -14.95 27.69 3.04
CA VAL A 247 -15.64 27.51 1.74
C VAL A 247 -15.81 26.02 1.42
N TRP A 248 -14.79 25.20 1.68
CA TRP A 248 -14.85 23.75 1.47
C TRP A 248 -15.86 23.05 2.39
N LEU A 249 -15.99 23.50 3.65
CA LEU A 249 -17.04 23.02 4.56
C LEU A 249 -18.45 23.50 4.18
N GLY A 250 -18.60 24.32 3.13
CA GLY A 250 -19.86 24.94 2.74
C GLY A 250 -20.34 26.01 3.73
N VAL A 251 -19.45 26.49 4.61
CA VAL A 251 -19.73 27.57 5.59
C VAL A 251 -19.67 28.94 4.91
N LEU A 252 -18.82 29.10 3.88
CA LEU A 252 -18.68 30.31 3.08
C LEU A 252 -18.92 30.02 1.59
N SER A 253 -19.42 31.01 0.84
CA SER A 253 -19.56 30.92 -0.61
C SER A 253 -18.23 31.24 -1.32
N PRO A 254 -17.92 30.59 -2.47
CA PRO A 254 -16.67 30.84 -3.20
C PRO A 254 -16.48 32.26 -3.74
N GLU A 255 -17.53 33.10 -3.74
CA GLU A 255 -17.57 34.39 -4.46
C GLU A 255 -17.08 35.60 -3.65
N ALA A 256 -16.53 35.40 -2.44
CA ALA A 256 -16.18 36.50 -1.54
C ALA A 256 -14.88 37.27 -1.88
N GLU A 257 -14.21 36.98 -3.00
CA GLU A 257 -12.92 37.63 -3.36
C GLU A 257 -13.03 38.82 -4.33
N HIS A 258 -14.23 39.16 -4.82
CA HIS A 258 -14.40 40.27 -5.76
C HIS A 258 -14.90 41.58 -5.15
N ILE A 259 -14.53 41.93 -3.90
CA ILE A 259 -14.84 43.26 -3.36
C ILE A 259 -13.69 43.81 -2.48
N ARG A 260 -12.89 44.71 -3.10
CA ARG A 260 -12.23 45.93 -2.56
C ARG A 260 -10.92 45.76 -1.75
N TRP A 261 -9.90 46.63 -1.81
CA TRP A 261 -9.61 47.92 -2.49
C TRP A 261 -8.14 47.94 -2.90
#